data_AF-A0A7M3MFW1-F1
#
_entry.id   AF-A0A7M3MFW1-F1
#
_cell.length_a   1.000
_cell.length_b   1.000
_cell.length_c   1.000
_cell.angle_alpha   90.00
_cell.angle_beta   90.00
_cell.angle_gamma   90.00
#
_symmetry.space_group_name_H-M   'P 1'
#
loop_
_entity.id
_entity.type
_entity.pdbx_description
1 polymer ?
#
loop_
_entity_poly.entity_id
_entity_poly.type
_entity_poly.pdbx_seq_one_letter_code
_entity_poly.pdbx_strand_id
1 'polypeptide(L)'
;MAATAAKHHDPGLLTIAEIAKRYDLPESTARYYCKRFLEFLPHVGHGKRRRYRPEAMDVFAIILLEMKKRKDAAAVEAVLEDSVPRVEEITPPAAGRGERDSPPIGTDIDGSAFMATIERQNEALQGIASALTRLASAQSEVKTLKDQVARQQTALERLSNEVARIRSLQDDAESTHQQDLEQLRRHLGHLAGELRKVQGE
;
A
#
# COMPACT_ATOMS: atom_id res chain seq x y z
N MET A 1 45.66 24.36 8.52
CA MET A 1 45.07 24.04 7.20
C MET A 1 44.68 22.57 7.23
N ALA A 2 43.38 22.28 7.15
CA ALA A 2 42.81 20.97 7.43
C ALA A 2 42.95 20.03 6.22
N ALA A 3 43.43 18.81 6.47
CA ALA A 3 43.63 17.75 5.50
C ALA A 3 42.28 17.17 5.06
N THR A 4 41.93 17.39 3.78
CA THR A 4 40.75 16.81 3.14
C THR A 4 41.02 15.35 2.82
N ALA A 5 40.58 14.45 3.71
CA ALA A 5 40.66 13.01 3.50
C ALA A 5 39.80 12.60 2.29
N ALA A 6 40.48 12.21 1.21
CA ALA A 6 39.91 11.63 0.01
C ALA A 6 39.04 10.41 0.38
N LYS A 7 37.73 10.51 0.11
CA LYS A 7 36.81 9.38 0.25
C LYS A 7 36.98 8.46 -0.96
N HIS A 8 37.45 7.24 -0.72
CA HIS A 8 37.44 6.15 -1.70
C HIS A 8 36.04 5.99 -2.33
N HIS A 9 35.99 6.19 -3.64
CA HIS A 9 34.84 5.91 -4.50
C HIS A 9 35.02 4.48 -5.02
N ASP A 10 34.38 3.51 -4.36
CA ASP A 10 34.13 2.21 -4.99
C ASP A 10 32.91 2.40 -5.90
N PRO A 11 33.01 2.17 -7.23
CA PRO A 11 31.97 2.51 -8.22
C PRO A 11 30.67 1.69 -8.09
N GLY A 12 30.51 0.90 -7.03
CA GLY A 12 29.32 0.09 -6.74
C GLY A 12 28.76 0.25 -5.33
N LEU A 13 29.23 1.19 -4.51
CA LEU A 13 28.79 1.33 -3.12
C LEU A 13 28.49 2.79 -2.76
N LEU A 14 27.20 3.09 -2.62
CA LEU A 14 26.62 4.39 -2.33
C LEU A 14 26.59 4.68 -0.82
N THR A 15 26.93 5.90 -0.45
CA THR A 15 26.78 6.43 0.90
C THR A 15 25.41 7.11 1.09
N ILE A 16 24.93 7.22 2.33
CA ILE A 16 23.65 7.89 2.63
C ILE A 16 23.59 9.31 2.03
N ALA A 17 24.72 10.02 2.03
CA ALA A 17 24.83 11.36 1.45
C ALA A 17 24.66 11.36 -0.09
N GLU A 18 25.11 10.31 -0.77
CA GLU A 18 24.92 10.15 -2.22
C GLU A 18 23.47 9.77 -2.55
N ILE A 19 22.83 8.97 -1.71
CA ILE A 19 21.39 8.67 -1.82
C ILE A 19 20.57 9.95 -1.65
N ALA A 20 20.85 10.74 -0.62
CA ALA A 20 20.17 12.01 -0.36
C ALA A 20 20.28 12.99 -1.54
N LYS A 21 21.48 13.13 -2.13
CA LYS A 21 21.72 13.98 -3.30
C LYS A 21 20.99 13.49 -4.55
N ARG A 22 20.88 12.18 -4.76
CA ARG A 22 20.26 11.60 -5.97
C ARG A 22 18.74 11.74 -5.99
N TYR A 23 18.10 11.74 -4.82
CA TYR A 23 16.66 11.90 -4.68
C TYR A 23 16.22 13.30 -4.24
N ASP A 24 17.15 14.26 -4.15
CA ASP A 24 16.92 15.64 -3.69
C ASP A 24 16.19 15.71 -2.34
N LEU A 25 16.65 14.91 -1.37
CA LEU A 25 16.07 14.79 -0.04
C LEU A 25 16.99 15.34 1.04
N PRO A 26 16.45 15.90 2.14
CA PRO A 26 17.25 16.22 3.32
C PRO A 26 17.97 14.98 3.85
N GLU A 27 19.24 15.13 4.24
CA GLU A 27 20.07 14.00 4.72
C GLU A 27 19.45 13.33 5.96
N SER A 28 18.77 14.10 6.81
CA SER A 28 18.04 13.59 7.98
C SER A 28 16.91 12.63 7.59
N THR A 29 16.15 12.96 6.54
CA THR A 29 15.05 12.15 6.01
C THR A 29 15.57 10.88 5.34
N ALA A 30 16.60 10.99 4.51
CA ALA A 30 17.25 9.84 3.89
C ALA A 30 17.81 8.87 4.95
N ARG A 31 18.46 9.42 5.99
CA ARG A 31 18.97 8.64 7.13
C ARG A 31 17.85 7.95 7.90
N TYR A 32 16.71 8.61 8.11
CA TYR A 32 15.55 8.02 8.76
C TYR A 32 15.04 6.79 7.98
N TYR A 33 14.84 6.91 6.67
CA TYR A 33 14.39 5.81 5.83
C TYR A 33 15.41 4.67 5.75
N CYS A 34 16.69 4.97 5.57
CA CYS A 34 17.75 3.96 5.55
C CYS A 34 17.90 3.20 6.89
N LYS A 35 17.56 3.83 8.03
CA LYS A 35 17.55 3.17 9.34
C LYS A 35 16.30 2.32 9.54
N ARG A 36 15.15 2.79 9.05
CA ARG A 36 13.85 2.15 9.23
C ARG A 36 13.67 0.92 8.34
N PHE A 37 14.02 1.02 7.07
CA PHE A 37 13.84 -0.04 6.07
C PHE A 37 15.14 -0.83 5.81
N LEU A 38 15.95 -0.99 6.86
CA LEU A 38 17.28 -1.55 6.73
C LEU A 38 17.27 -3.02 6.29
N GLU A 39 16.25 -3.76 6.69
CA GLU A 39 16.05 -5.19 6.39
C GLU A 39 15.80 -5.47 4.90
N PHE A 40 15.37 -4.45 4.16
CA PHE A 40 15.05 -4.53 2.73
C PHE A 40 16.10 -3.88 1.84
N LEU A 41 17.05 -3.12 2.41
CA LEU A 41 18.08 -2.41 1.65
C LEU A 41 19.37 -3.23 1.54
N PRO A 42 19.80 -3.63 0.33
CA PRO A 42 21.08 -4.28 0.10
C PRO A 42 22.24 -3.40 0.56
N HIS A 43 22.91 -3.81 1.64
CA HIS A 43 23.98 -3.04 2.26
C HIS A 43 25.21 -3.90 2.55
N VAL A 44 26.37 -3.24 2.57
CA VAL A 44 27.67 -3.84 2.87
C VAL A 44 28.29 -3.08 4.04
N GLY A 45 28.71 -3.82 5.07
CA GLY A 45 29.36 -3.29 6.27
C GLY A 45 28.39 -2.88 7.38
N HIS A 46 28.95 -2.65 8.58
CA HIS A 46 28.19 -2.40 9.80
C HIS A 46 28.38 -0.97 10.34
N GLY A 47 27.36 -0.46 11.03
CA GLY A 47 27.40 0.81 11.75
C GLY A 47 27.71 2.02 10.86
N LYS A 48 28.68 2.84 11.27
CA LYS A 48 29.04 4.12 10.61
C LYS A 48 29.74 3.93 9.25
N ARG A 49 30.24 2.72 8.94
CA ARG A 49 30.89 2.40 7.65
C ARG A 49 29.95 1.68 6.68
N ARG A 50 28.64 1.63 6.95
CA ARG A 50 27.66 1.00 6.09
C ARG A 50 27.57 1.71 4.74
N ARG A 51 27.61 0.92 3.67
CA ARG A 51 27.45 1.37 2.28
C ARG A 51 26.31 0.60 1.63
N TYR A 52 25.61 1.22 0.70
CA TYR A 52 24.44 0.65 0.03
C TYR A 52 24.82 0.27 -1.40
N ARG A 53 24.37 -0.89 -1.87
CA ARG A 53 24.62 -1.27 -3.26
C ARG A 53 23.71 -0.46 -4.21
N PRO A 54 24.03 -0.33 -5.51
CA PRO A 54 23.17 0.36 -6.47
C PRO A 54 21.75 -0.21 -6.53
N GLU A 55 21.58 -1.51 -6.30
CA GLU A 55 20.27 -2.18 -6.27
C GLU A 55 19.39 -1.66 -5.11
N ALA A 56 19.98 -1.07 -4.07
CA ALA A 56 19.24 -0.41 -3.00
C ALA A 56 18.46 0.83 -3.48
N MET A 57 18.80 1.38 -4.65
CA MET A 57 18.13 2.55 -5.21
C MET A 57 16.73 2.20 -5.70
N ASP A 58 16.57 1.02 -6.29
CA ASP A 58 15.26 0.56 -6.77
C ASP A 58 14.30 0.38 -5.59
N VAL A 59 14.78 -0.22 -4.51
CA VAL A 59 14.02 -0.35 -3.25
C VAL A 59 13.71 1.02 -2.64
N PHE A 60 14.68 1.94 -2.65
CA PHE A 60 14.48 3.29 -2.11
C PHE A 60 13.45 4.11 -2.90
N ALA A 61 13.41 3.95 -4.23
CA ALA A 61 12.41 4.58 -5.08
C ALA A 61 10.98 4.09 -4.75
N ILE A 62 10.82 2.80 -4.48
CA ILE A 62 9.55 2.21 -4.05
C ILE A 62 9.11 2.78 -2.70
N ILE A 63 10.03 2.85 -1.73
CA ILE A 63 9.76 3.42 -0.39
C ILE A 63 9.28 4.87 -0.50
N LEU A 64 9.94 5.69 -1.32
CA LEU A 64 9.55 7.10 -1.51
C LEU A 64 8.16 7.24 -2.15
N LEU A 65 7.87 6.41 -3.16
CA LEU A 65 6.57 6.43 -3.83
C LEU A 65 5.44 6.07 -2.86
N GLU A 66 5.62 5.03 -2.07
CA GLU A 66 4.59 4.54 -1.15
C GLU A 66 4.45 5.46 0.09
N MET A 67 5.55 6.04 0.58
CA MET A 67 5.52 7.10 1.59
C MET A 67 4.73 8.33 1.15
N LYS A 68 4.81 8.72 -0.14
CA LYS A 68 4.03 9.82 -0.70
C LYS A 68 2.54 9.49 -0.83
N LYS A 69 2.20 8.22 -1.09
CA LYS A 69 0.81 7.78 -1.30
C LYS A 69 0.05 7.53 0.01
N ARG A 70 0.65 6.85 0.98
CA ARG A 70 -0.09 6.38 2.17
C ARG A 70 0.35 6.98 3.50
N LYS A 71 1.49 7.71 3.55
CA LYS A 71 2.07 8.31 4.76
C LYS A 71 2.21 7.36 5.97
N ASP A 72 2.06 6.06 5.79
CA ASP A 72 2.11 5.06 6.86
C ASP A 72 3.26 4.09 6.61
N ALA A 73 4.23 4.09 7.52
CA ALA A 73 5.45 3.30 7.42
C ALA A 73 5.18 1.79 7.53
N ALA A 74 4.18 1.37 8.31
CA ALA A 74 3.85 -0.04 8.47
C ALA A 74 3.24 -0.63 7.19
N ALA A 75 2.39 0.14 6.50
CA ALA A 75 1.84 -0.24 5.21
C ALA A 75 2.92 -0.38 4.12
N VAL A 76 3.98 0.45 4.18
CA VAL A 76 5.11 0.37 3.26
C VAL A 76 5.98 -0.85 3.57
N GLU A 77 6.22 -1.18 4.84
CA GLU A 77 6.92 -2.42 5.23
C GLU A 77 6.21 -3.68 4.68
N ALA A 78 4.87 -3.74 4.76
CA ALA A 78 4.09 -4.86 4.24
C ALA A 78 4.18 -5.01 2.71
N VAL A 79 4.19 -3.90 1.97
CA VAL A 79 4.36 -3.91 0.50
C VAL A 79 5.78 -4.34 0.12
N LEU A 80 6.79 -3.91 0.89
CA LEU A 80 8.17 -4.34 0.66
C LEU A 80 8.39 -5.81 1.00
N GLU A 81 7.71 -6.35 2.00
CA GLU A 81 7.77 -7.78 2.36
C GLU A 81 7.20 -8.69 1.27
N ASP A 82 6.19 -8.24 0.53
CA ASP A 82 5.57 -8.98 -0.57
C ASP A 82 6.34 -8.83 -1.91
N SER A 83 7.04 -7.70 -2.11
CA SER A 83 7.68 -7.37 -3.40
C SER A 83 9.20 -7.54 -3.44
N VAL A 84 9.87 -7.58 -2.29
CA VAL A 84 11.34 -7.65 -2.22
C VAL A 84 11.74 -8.80 -1.29
N PRO A 85 12.46 -9.84 -1.77
CA PRO A 85 12.98 -10.87 -0.89
C PRO A 85 13.92 -10.23 0.14
N ARG A 86 13.72 -10.55 1.44
CA ARG A 86 14.53 -10.03 2.55
C ARG A 86 16.02 -10.18 2.24
N VAL A 87 16.78 -9.11 2.46
CA VAL A 87 18.22 -9.10 2.22
C VAL A 87 18.87 -9.96 3.29
N GLU A 88 19.22 -11.20 2.96
CA GLU A 88 20.12 -11.99 3.77
C GLU A 88 21.49 -11.31 3.81
N GLU A 89 21.98 -11.12 5.02
CA GLU A 89 23.24 -10.47 5.34
C GLU A 89 24.41 -11.28 4.76
N ILE A 90 24.88 -10.93 3.55
CA ILE A 90 26.13 -11.48 3.01
C ILE A 90 27.28 -10.77 3.73
N THR A 91 27.62 -11.26 4.91
CA THR A 91 28.93 -11.03 5.52
C THR A 91 30.00 -11.43 4.49
N PRO A 92 30.91 -10.54 4.07
CA PRO A 92 32.04 -10.97 3.26
C PRO A 92 32.88 -11.94 4.11
N PRO A 93 33.15 -13.18 3.65
CA PRO A 93 34.04 -14.06 4.38
C PRO A 93 35.41 -13.38 4.46
N ALA A 94 35.86 -13.16 5.70
CA ALA A 94 37.23 -12.78 5.97
C ALA A 94 38.16 -13.73 5.21
N ALA A 95 39.20 -13.18 4.59
CA ALA A 95 40.22 -13.90 3.85
C ALA A 95 40.88 -14.96 4.75
N GLY A 96 40.34 -16.18 4.69
CA GLY A 96 40.91 -17.40 5.22
C GLY A 96 41.42 -18.23 4.06
N ARG A 97 42.73 -18.11 3.81
CA ARG A 97 43.50 -19.08 3.02
C ARG A 97 43.37 -20.44 3.72
N GLY A 98 42.78 -21.42 3.05
CA GLY A 98 42.71 -22.82 3.47
C GLY A 98 42.19 -23.67 2.32
N GLU A 99 42.96 -24.69 1.94
CA GLU A 99 42.72 -25.71 0.93
C GLU A 99 41.25 -25.90 0.49
N ARG A 100 40.96 -25.66 -0.79
CA ARG A 100 39.92 -26.40 -1.51
C ARG A 100 40.58 -27.60 -2.15
N ASP A 101 40.67 -28.69 -1.38
CA ASP A 101 40.79 -30.02 -1.97
C ASP A 101 39.52 -30.29 -2.76
N SER A 102 39.68 -30.37 -4.08
CA SER A 102 38.64 -30.84 -4.99
C SER A 102 38.87 -32.35 -5.16
N PRO A 103 37.95 -33.24 -4.77
CA PRO A 103 38.06 -34.62 -5.19
C PRO A 103 37.67 -34.75 -6.67
N PRO A 104 38.23 -35.74 -7.39
CA PRO A 104 38.00 -35.90 -8.82
C PRO A 104 36.53 -36.27 -9.08
N ILE A 105 36.01 -35.73 -10.17
CA ILE A 105 34.73 -36.10 -10.75
C ILE A 105 34.83 -37.56 -11.21
N GLY A 106 34.40 -38.48 -10.34
CA GLY A 106 34.05 -39.84 -10.69
C GLY A 106 32.61 -39.84 -11.19
N THR A 107 32.42 -40.17 -12.46
CA THR A 107 31.11 -40.34 -13.09
C THR A 107 30.50 -41.67 -12.65
N ASP A 108 30.02 -41.73 -11.42
CA ASP A 108 29.03 -42.71 -11.02
C ASP A 108 27.79 -41.91 -10.65
N ILE A 109 26.71 -42.07 -11.42
CA ILE A 109 25.41 -41.52 -11.05
C ILE A 109 24.96 -42.31 -9.83
N ASP A 110 25.30 -41.80 -8.63
CA ASP A 110 24.83 -42.32 -7.36
C ASP A 110 23.30 -42.32 -7.38
N GLY A 111 22.69 -43.51 -7.50
CA GLY A 111 21.24 -43.66 -7.50
C GLY A 111 20.57 -43.05 -6.26
N SER A 112 21.31 -42.91 -5.15
CA SER A 112 20.88 -42.18 -3.95
C SER A 112 20.80 -40.67 -4.16
N ALA A 113 21.78 -40.05 -4.83
CA ALA A 113 21.75 -38.63 -5.17
C ALA A 113 20.61 -38.33 -6.16
N PHE A 114 20.39 -39.23 -7.14
CA PHE A 114 19.25 -39.13 -8.05
C PHE A 114 17.90 -39.25 -7.31
N MET A 115 17.74 -40.21 -6.40
CA MET A 115 16.51 -40.33 -5.60
C MET A 115 16.27 -39.10 -4.70
N ALA A 116 17.32 -38.56 -4.07
CA ALA A 116 17.21 -37.33 -3.28
C ALA A 116 16.78 -36.12 -4.12
N THR A 117 17.24 -36.03 -5.39
CA THR A 117 16.76 -34.99 -6.31
C THR A 117 15.30 -35.18 -6.71
N ILE A 118 14.84 -36.41 -6.91
CA ILE A 118 13.44 -36.73 -7.23
C ILE A 118 12.52 -36.43 -6.04
N GLU A 119 12.93 -36.75 -4.81
CA GLU A 119 12.19 -36.41 -3.59
C GLU A 119 12.04 -34.89 -3.43
N ARG A 120 13.14 -34.15 -3.61
CA ARG A 120 13.11 -32.67 -3.59
C ARG A 120 12.23 -32.08 -4.69
N GLN A 121 12.21 -32.70 -5.87
CA GLN A 121 11.30 -32.30 -6.95
C GLN A 121 9.83 -32.59 -6.59
N ASN A 122 9.54 -33.72 -5.96
CA ASN A 122 8.19 -34.08 -5.52
C ASN A 122 7.70 -33.11 -4.42
N GLU A 123 8.55 -32.76 -3.45
CA GLU A 123 8.26 -31.73 -2.44
C GLU A 123 7.97 -30.37 -3.09
N ALA A 124 8.76 -29.96 -4.08
CA ALA A 124 8.53 -28.72 -4.82
C ALA A 124 7.19 -28.75 -5.58
N LEU A 125 6.85 -29.87 -6.23
CA LEU A 125 5.57 -30.05 -6.92
C LEU A 125 4.38 -30.01 -5.95
N GLN A 126 4.50 -30.64 -4.78
CA GLN A 126 3.49 -30.56 -3.72
C GLN A 126 3.35 -29.13 -3.17
N GLY A 127 4.46 -28.42 -3.02
CA GLY A 127 4.50 -27.00 -2.69
C GLY A 127 3.70 -26.16 -3.68
N ILE A 128 3.96 -26.33 -4.98
CA ILE A 128 3.24 -25.64 -6.06
C ILE A 128 1.75 -25.99 -6.03
N ALA A 129 1.38 -27.27 -5.89
CA ALA A 129 -0.01 -27.69 -5.81
C ALA A 129 -0.75 -27.01 -4.63
N SER A 130 -0.12 -26.95 -3.46
CA SER A 130 -0.68 -26.27 -2.29
C SER A 130 -0.82 -24.75 -2.50
N ALA A 131 0.12 -24.13 -3.22
CA ALA A 131 0.10 -22.72 -3.54
C ALA A 131 -1.02 -22.40 -4.55
N LEU A 132 -1.20 -23.24 -5.57
CA LEU A 132 -2.29 -23.12 -6.54
C LEU A 132 -3.66 -23.26 -5.88
N THR A 133 -3.83 -24.22 -4.96
CA THR A 133 -5.09 -24.37 -4.20
C THR A 133 -5.37 -23.14 -3.33
N ARG A 134 -4.35 -22.60 -2.65
CA ARG A 134 -4.48 -21.36 -1.86
C ARG A 134 -4.80 -20.14 -2.72
N LEU A 135 -4.20 -20.04 -3.90
CA LEU A 135 -4.49 -18.97 -4.85
C LEU A 135 -5.91 -19.08 -5.40
N ALA A 136 -6.37 -20.29 -5.73
CA ALA A 136 -7.75 -20.52 -6.17
C ALA A 136 -8.78 -20.18 -5.08
N SER A 137 -8.51 -20.52 -3.82
CA SER A 137 -9.38 -20.13 -2.69
C SER A 137 -9.36 -18.62 -2.45
N ALA A 138 -8.20 -17.97 -2.50
CA ALA A 138 -8.11 -16.52 -2.37
C ALA A 138 -8.83 -15.79 -3.51
N GLN A 139 -8.73 -16.30 -4.74
CA GLN A 139 -9.45 -15.76 -5.90
C GLN A 139 -10.97 -15.90 -5.76
N SER A 140 -11.46 -17.01 -5.20
CA SER A 140 -12.89 -17.20 -4.97
C SER A 140 -13.42 -16.25 -3.88
N GLU A 141 -12.67 -16.06 -2.80
CA GLU A 141 -12.99 -15.09 -1.74
C GLU A 141 -12.97 -13.64 -2.24
N VAL A 142 -11.97 -13.27 -3.06
CA VAL A 142 -11.92 -11.94 -3.68
C VAL A 142 -13.14 -11.72 -4.58
N LYS A 143 -13.59 -12.75 -5.31
CA LYS A 143 -14.80 -12.67 -6.13
C LYS A 143 -16.05 -12.46 -5.26
N THR A 144 -16.22 -13.23 -4.19
CA THR A 144 -17.38 -13.08 -3.30
C THR A 144 -17.39 -11.71 -2.61
N LEU A 145 -16.24 -11.21 -2.17
CA LEU A 145 -16.11 -9.86 -1.60
C LEU A 145 -16.46 -8.78 -2.62
N LYS A 146 -15.99 -8.89 -3.88
CA LYS A 146 -16.36 -7.96 -4.95
C LYS A 146 -17.87 -7.97 -5.21
N ASP A 147 -18.49 -9.14 -5.23
CA ASP A 147 -19.94 -9.27 -5.41
C ASP A 147 -20.71 -8.65 -4.22
N GLN A 148 -20.22 -8.81 -2.99
CA GLN A 148 -20.79 -8.16 -1.81
C GLN A 148 -20.67 -6.64 -1.87
N VAL A 149 -19.51 -6.12 -2.24
CA VAL A 149 -19.29 -4.66 -2.39
C VAL A 149 -20.22 -4.09 -3.46
N ALA A 150 -20.37 -4.75 -4.62
CA ALA A 150 -21.29 -4.31 -5.66
C ALA A 150 -22.76 -4.30 -5.18
N ARG A 151 -23.17 -5.31 -4.40
CA ARG A 151 -24.51 -5.34 -3.78
C ARG A 151 -24.69 -4.21 -2.76
N GLN A 152 -23.68 -3.91 -1.95
CA GLN A 152 -23.73 -2.81 -1.00
C GLN A 152 -23.80 -1.45 -1.68
N GLN A 153 -23.03 -1.24 -2.76
CA GLN A 153 -23.07 -0.01 -3.54
C GLN A 153 -24.46 0.23 -4.13
N THR A 154 -25.06 -0.79 -4.75
CA THR A 154 -26.43 -0.67 -5.30
C THR A 154 -27.48 -0.43 -4.20
N ALA A 155 -27.31 -1.00 -3.00
CA ALA A 155 -28.19 -0.73 -1.87
C ALA A 155 -28.05 0.72 -1.35
N LEU A 156 -26.82 1.24 -1.26
CA LEU A 156 -26.56 2.62 -0.87
C LEU A 156 -27.12 3.61 -1.89
N GLU A 157 -26.97 3.34 -3.19
CA GLU A 157 -27.57 4.16 -4.25
C GLU A 157 -29.10 4.20 -4.14
N ARG A 158 -29.73 3.04 -3.90
CA ARG A 158 -31.19 2.98 -3.67
C ARG A 158 -31.61 3.79 -2.46
N LEU A 159 -30.92 3.64 -1.33
CA LEU A 159 -31.23 4.37 -0.11
C LEU A 159 -31.02 5.88 -0.29
N SER A 160 -29.94 6.30 -0.97
CA SER A 160 -29.69 7.70 -1.31
C SER A 160 -30.81 8.29 -2.17
N ASN A 161 -31.28 7.54 -3.18
CA ASN A 161 -32.40 7.95 -4.02
C ASN A 161 -33.71 8.03 -3.25
N GLU A 162 -33.96 7.10 -2.32
CA GLU A 162 -35.14 7.12 -1.46
C GLU A 162 -35.13 8.33 -0.51
N VAL A 163 -33.99 8.63 0.12
CA VAL A 163 -33.83 9.83 0.95
C VAL A 163 -34.05 11.10 0.12
N ALA A 164 -33.49 11.19 -1.08
CA ALA A 164 -33.71 12.33 -1.97
C ALA A 164 -35.19 12.48 -2.35
N ARG A 165 -35.88 11.36 -2.63
CA ARG A 165 -37.31 11.34 -2.92
C ARG A 165 -38.14 11.80 -1.72
N ILE A 166 -37.85 11.32 -0.51
CA ILE A 166 -38.58 11.72 0.70
C ILE A 166 -38.41 13.22 0.96
N ARG A 167 -37.21 13.77 0.78
CA ARG A 167 -36.97 15.21 0.91
C ARG A 167 -37.80 16.02 -0.10
N SER A 168 -37.81 15.60 -1.36
CA SER A 168 -38.65 16.26 -2.38
C SER A 168 -40.13 16.23 -2.02
N LEU A 169 -40.64 15.09 -1.55
CA LEU A 169 -42.04 14.99 -1.13
C LEU A 169 -42.35 15.87 0.09
N GLN A 170 -41.39 16.01 1.00
CA GLN A 170 -41.53 16.90 2.15
C GLN A 170 -41.55 18.37 1.71
N ASP A 171 -40.64 18.78 0.84
CA ASP A 171 -40.60 20.14 0.30
C ASP A 171 -41.89 20.50 -0.45
N ASP A 172 -42.41 19.57 -1.27
CA ASP A 172 -43.69 19.72 -1.98
C ASP A 172 -44.88 19.87 -1.00
N ALA A 173 -44.90 19.06 0.07
CA ALA A 173 -45.92 19.13 1.10
C ALA A 173 -45.85 20.45 1.89
N GLU A 174 -44.64 20.90 2.26
CA GLU A 174 -44.42 22.17 2.94
C GLU A 174 -44.86 23.35 2.07
N SER A 175 -44.52 23.35 0.78
CA SER A 175 -44.96 24.36 -0.17
C SER A 175 -46.49 24.38 -0.31
N THR A 176 -47.13 23.21 -0.40
CA THR A 176 -48.60 23.12 -0.47
C THR A 176 -49.25 23.70 0.79
N HIS A 177 -48.74 23.34 1.98
CA HIS A 177 -49.24 23.90 3.24
C HIS A 177 -49.05 25.42 3.33
N GLN A 178 -47.93 25.96 2.85
CA GLN A 178 -47.70 27.41 2.83
C GLN A 178 -48.72 28.11 1.92
N GLN A 179 -48.99 27.55 0.74
CA GLN A 179 -50.00 28.09 -0.17
C GLN A 179 -51.41 28.07 0.45
N ASP A 180 -51.78 26.99 1.13
CA ASP A 180 -53.06 26.88 1.81
C ASP A 180 -53.20 27.90 2.94
N LEU A 181 -52.16 28.10 3.74
CA LEU A 181 -52.14 29.12 4.80
C LEU A 181 -52.25 30.54 4.21
N GLU A 182 -51.58 30.84 3.11
CA GLU A 182 -51.71 32.12 2.42
C GLU A 182 -53.11 32.33 1.85
N GLN A 183 -53.74 31.29 1.30
CA GLN A 183 -55.12 31.36 0.84
C GLN A 183 -56.07 31.63 2.00
N LEU A 184 -55.94 30.91 3.13
CA LEU A 184 -56.77 31.14 4.32
C LEU A 184 -56.59 32.57 4.85
N ARG A 185 -55.35 33.07 4.91
CA ARG A 185 -55.07 34.45 5.33
C ARG A 185 -55.75 35.47 4.40
N ARG A 186 -55.74 35.23 3.09
CA ARG A 186 -56.44 36.08 2.10
C ARG A 186 -57.95 36.06 2.32
N HIS A 187 -58.57 34.89 2.48
CA HIS A 187 -60.01 34.77 2.72
C HIS A 187 -60.44 35.45 4.03
N LEU A 188 -59.70 35.23 5.12
CA LEU A 188 -59.96 35.90 6.40
C LEU A 188 -59.81 37.43 6.30
N GLY A 189 -58.81 37.91 5.56
CA GLY A 189 -58.64 39.33 5.27
C GLY A 189 -59.82 39.93 4.51
N HIS A 190 -60.36 39.20 3.53
CA HIS A 190 -61.53 39.61 2.77
C HIS A 190 -62.77 39.71 3.67
N LEU A 191 -63.07 38.66 4.44
CA LEU A 191 -64.22 38.63 5.36
C LEU A 191 -64.14 39.73 6.42
N ALA A 192 -62.95 39.98 6.98
CA ALA A 192 -62.75 41.09 7.92
C ALA A 192 -62.98 42.47 7.28
N GLY A 193 -62.64 42.63 6.00
CA GLY A 193 -62.92 43.84 5.23
C GLY A 193 -64.42 44.03 4.97
N GLU A 194 -65.14 42.97 4.62
CA GLU A 194 -66.60 42.99 4.45
C GLU A 194 -67.32 43.34 5.75
N LEU A 195 -66.96 42.69 6.86
CA LEU A 195 -67.53 42.99 8.17
C LEU A 195 -67.33 44.46 8.58
N ARG A 196 -66.17 45.03 8.27
CA ARG A 196 -65.87 46.44 8.57
C ARG A 196 -66.70 47.41 7.72
N LYS A 197 -66.99 47.07 6.46
CA LYS A 197 -67.89 47.86 5.60
C LYS A 197 -69.32 47.84 6.14
N VAL A 198 -69.82 46.66 6.50
CA VAL A 198 -71.19 46.50 7.04
C VAL A 198 -71.39 47.22 8.38
N GLN A 199 -70.34 47.36 9.21
CA GLN A 199 -70.41 48.09 10.48
C GLN A 199 -70.19 49.61 10.36
N GLY A 200 -69.75 50.10 9.20
CA GLY A 200 -69.45 51.52 8.95
C GLY A 200 -70.54 52.28 8.20
N GLU A 201 -71.58 51.58 7.72
CA GLU A 201 -72.84 52.15 7.21
C GLU A 201 -73.90 52.20 8.31
#